data_AF-A0A329LGT3-F1
#
_entry.id   AF-A0A329LGT3-F1
#
_cell.length_a   1.000
_cell.length_b   1.000
_cell.length_c   1.000
_cell.angle_alpha   90.00
_cell.angle_beta   90.00
_cell.angle_gamma   90.00
#
_symmetry.space_group_name_H-M   'P 1'
#
loop_
_entity.id
_entity.type
_entity.pdbx_description
1 polymer ?
#
loop_
_entity_poly.entity_id
_entity_poly.type
_entity_poly.pdbx_seq_one_letter_code
_entity_poly.pdbx_strand_id
1 'polypeptide(L)'
;MMLDFGALPPEINSARIYAGPGSESFTTAASAWNAIAAELQSAALSYQNVVTQLSSEEWTGTASAAMVQAATPYAEWLSVTAAQAEEAATQANAAAAAFETAFSSVVPPPVIASNRALVQQLIQTNVLGQNTGAIAQLESQYGEFWAQDAAAMYGYAGQSASATKVTQFQKAPEVTNPSGQATQTAAVTNATANSTATNTTKTLQSLAQPAATS
;
A
#
# COMPACT_ATOMS: atom_id res chain seq x y z
N MET A 1 -4.69 8.44 -21.61
CA MET A 1 -4.03 9.51 -22.38
C MET A 1 -2.92 10.05 -21.49
N MET A 2 -1.66 9.88 -21.90
CA MET A 2 -0.51 10.35 -21.10
C MET A 2 -0.41 11.86 -21.28
N LEU A 3 -0.19 12.61 -20.20
CA LEU A 3 0.06 14.05 -20.27
C LEU A 3 1.32 14.30 -21.11
N ASP A 4 1.20 15.17 -22.10
CA ASP A 4 2.32 15.55 -22.95
C ASP A 4 2.96 16.85 -22.43
N PHE A 5 4.01 16.71 -21.62
CA PHE A 5 4.72 17.86 -21.05
C PHE A 5 5.56 18.62 -22.07
N GLY A 6 5.96 17.98 -23.17
CA GLY A 6 6.65 18.61 -24.29
C GLY A 6 5.79 19.57 -25.08
N ALA A 7 4.46 19.42 -25.04
CA ALA A 7 3.54 20.37 -25.65
C ALA A 7 3.34 21.66 -24.83
N LEU A 8 3.79 21.69 -23.56
CA LEU A 8 3.65 22.83 -22.67
C LEU A 8 4.92 23.67 -22.64
N PRO A 9 4.84 25.01 -22.78
CA PRO A 9 6.01 25.87 -22.68
C PRO A 9 6.57 25.86 -21.24
N PRO A 10 7.86 26.21 -21.07
CA PRO A 10 8.54 26.14 -19.79
C PRO A 10 7.87 27.01 -18.71
N GLU A 11 7.24 28.13 -19.05
CA GLU A 11 6.48 28.95 -18.08
C GLU A 11 5.38 28.14 -17.37
N ILE A 12 4.75 27.19 -18.07
CA ILE A 12 3.66 26.38 -17.52
C ILE A 12 4.19 25.23 -16.68
N ASN A 13 5.18 24.48 -17.19
CA ASN A 13 5.77 23.36 -16.45
C ASN A 13 6.42 23.86 -15.14
N SER A 14 7.23 24.92 -15.23
CA SER A 14 7.87 25.53 -14.08
C SER A 14 6.89 26.19 -13.12
N ALA A 15 5.90 26.97 -13.58
CA ALA A 15 4.95 27.57 -12.65
C ALA A 15 4.16 26.53 -11.85
N ARG A 16 3.79 25.41 -12.45
CA ARG A 16 3.00 24.35 -11.79
C ARG A 16 3.78 23.65 -10.68
N ILE A 17 5.04 23.31 -10.91
CA ILE A 17 5.84 22.61 -9.89
C ILE A 17 6.21 23.53 -8.71
N TYR A 18 6.33 24.85 -8.94
CA TYR A 18 6.63 25.84 -7.91
C TYR A 18 5.41 26.33 -7.09
N ALA A 19 4.17 26.11 -7.55
CA ALA A 19 2.97 26.62 -6.90
C ALA A 19 2.41 25.73 -5.76
N GLY A 20 2.97 24.53 -5.56
CA GLY A 20 2.45 23.52 -4.63
C GLY A 20 3.01 23.60 -3.20
N PRO A 21 2.42 22.82 -2.27
CA PRO A 21 2.85 22.77 -0.87
C PRO A 21 4.17 22.00 -0.62
N GLY A 22 4.80 21.47 -1.67
CA GLY A 22 6.01 20.65 -1.58
C GLY A 22 5.75 19.18 -1.24
N SER A 23 6.81 18.46 -0.89
CA SER A 23 6.81 17.01 -0.65
C SER A 23 6.61 16.58 0.81
N GLU A 24 6.50 17.53 1.74
CA GLU A 24 6.48 17.26 3.19
C GLU A 24 5.36 16.28 3.60
N SER A 25 4.18 16.40 2.99
CA SER A 25 3.05 15.50 3.26
C SER A 25 3.36 14.04 2.93
N PHE A 26 4.17 13.78 1.90
CA PHE A 26 4.63 12.43 1.57
C PHE A 26 5.61 11.87 2.61
N THR A 27 6.56 12.69 3.07
CA THR A 27 7.50 12.26 4.13
C THR A 27 6.78 12.02 5.47
N THR A 28 5.77 12.83 5.77
CA THR A 28 4.89 12.62 6.93
C THR A 28 4.11 11.31 6.80
N ALA A 29 3.51 11.06 5.63
CA ALA A 29 2.82 9.79 5.37
C ALA A 29 3.77 8.59 5.49
N ALA A 30 5.02 8.70 5.02
CA ALA A 30 6.01 7.65 5.18
C ALA A 30 6.30 7.34 6.65
N SER A 31 6.45 8.37 7.49
CA SER A 31 6.65 8.19 8.92
C SER A 31 5.45 7.50 9.60
N ALA A 32 4.22 7.86 9.21
CA ALA A 32 3.00 7.25 9.73
C ALA A 32 2.88 5.78 9.34
N TRP A 33 3.20 5.44 8.08
CA TRP A 33 3.22 4.05 7.61
C TRP A 33 4.26 3.20 8.35
N ASN A 34 5.45 3.72 8.59
CA ASN A 34 6.47 3.04 9.40
C ASN A 34 6.01 2.81 10.85
N ALA A 35 5.32 3.78 11.45
CA ALA A 35 4.76 3.61 12.80
C ALA A 35 3.70 2.50 12.82
N ILE A 36 2.80 2.47 11.83
CA ILE A 36 1.79 1.40 11.69
C ILE A 36 2.47 0.04 11.50
N ALA A 37 3.52 -0.05 10.68
CA ALA A 37 4.27 -1.28 10.49
C ALA A 37 4.86 -1.80 11.81
N ALA A 38 5.49 -0.92 12.60
CA ALA A 38 6.05 -1.28 13.90
C ALA A 38 4.99 -1.79 14.87
N GLU A 39 3.82 -1.14 14.93
CA GLU A 39 2.70 -1.58 15.77
C GLU A 39 2.12 -2.93 15.31
N LEU A 40 1.99 -3.15 14.00
CA LEU A 40 1.54 -4.45 13.45
C LEU A 40 2.54 -5.57 13.76
N GLN A 41 3.83 -5.31 13.65
CA GLN A 41 4.87 -6.27 13.99
C GLN A 41 4.89 -6.59 15.50
N SER A 42 4.73 -5.57 16.35
CA SER A 42 4.57 -5.72 17.79
C SER A 42 3.35 -6.58 18.13
N ALA A 43 2.20 -6.30 17.50
CA ALA A 43 0.98 -7.08 17.64
C ALA A 43 1.19 -8.53 17.18
N ALA A 44 1.85 -8.77 16.05
CA ALA A 44 2.14 -10.11 15.56
C ALA A 44 2.96 -10.93 16.56
N LEU A 45 4.01 -10.33 17.16
CA LEU A 45 4.82 -10.96 18.19
C LEU A 45 4.02 -11.25 19.46
N SER A 46 3.17 -10.32 19.89
CA SER A 46 2.27 -10.54 21.02
C SER A 46 1.32 -11.71 20.79
N TYR A 47 0.74 -11.81 19.57
CA TYR A 47 -0.11 -12.93 19.19
C TYR A 47 0.65 -14.26 19.22
N GLN A 48 1.86 -14.30 18.65
CA GLN A 48 2.70 -15.51 18.65
C GLN A 48 3.03 -15.95 20.08
N ASN A 49 3.39 -15.00 20.97
CA ASN A 49 3.65 -15.30 22.37
C ASN A 49 2.45 -15.94 23.07
N VAL A 50 1.24 -15.40 22.89
CA VAL A 50 0.01 -15.97 23.47
C VAL A 50 -0.29 -17.34 22.88
N VAL A 51 -0.12 -17.52 21.56
CA VAL A 51 -0.32 -18.82 20.88
C VAL A 51 0.66 -19.87 21.40
N THR A 52 1.94 -19.51 21.63
CA THR A 52 2.94 -20.40 22.22
C THR A 52 2.64 -20.74 23.68
N GLN A 53 2.15 -19.79 24.47
CA GLN A 53 1.71 -20.07 25.84
C GLN A 53 0.51 -21.02 25.85
N LEU A 54 -0.42 -20.88 24.90
CA LEU A 54 -1.59 -21.76 24.78
C LEU A 54 -1.20 -23.22 24.51
N SER A 55 -0.14 -23.45 23.72
CA SER A 55 0.40 -24.78 23.44
C SER A 55 1.38 -25.32 24.49
N SER A 56 1.62 -24.58 25.58
CA SER A 56 2.50 -24.99 26.67
C SER A 56 1.81 -25.93 27.67
N GLU A 57 2.57 -26.44 28.65
CA GLU A 57 2.29 -27.67 29.41
C GLU A 57 0.91 -27.74 30.08
N GLU A 58 0.34 -26.61 30.53
CA GLU A 58 -0.94 -26.60 31.23
C GLU A 58 -2.14 -26.87 30.31
N TRP A 59 -2.10 -26.48 29.03
CA TRP A 59 -3.25 -26.52 28.10
C TRP A 59 -2.95 -27.37 26.85
N THR A 60 -2.70 -28.66 27.02
CA THR A 60 -2.32 -29.60 25.92
C THR A 60 -3.49 -30.36 25.27
N GLY A 61 -4.74 -29.98 25.58
CA GLY A 61 -5.93 -30.65 25.06
C GLY A 61 -6.27 -30.30 23.59
N THR A 62 -7.17 -31.07 22.98
CA THR A 62 -7.63 -30.88 21.59
C THR A 62 -8.23 -29.49 21.32
N ALA A 63 -8.88 -28.89 22.33
CA ALA A 63 -9.43 -27.53 22.24
C ALA A 63 -8.33 -26.46 22.13
N SER A 64 -7.22 -26.62 22.84
CA SER A 64 -6.07 -25.71 22.74
C SER A 64 -5.40 -25.82 21.37
N ALA A 65 -5.15 -27.05 20.90
CA ALA A 65 -4.60 -27.28 19.56
C ALA A 65 -5.47 -26.67 18.45
N ALA A 66 -6.80 -26.76 18.56
CA ALA A 66 -7.73 -26.14 17.62
C ALA A 66 -7.64 -24.60 17.63
N MET A 67 -7.50 -23.98 18.80
CA MET A 67 -7.33 -22.53 18.93
C MET A 67 -5.99 -22.05 18.35
N VAL A 68 -4.90 -22.77 18.59
CA VAL A 68 -3.58 -22.49 17.97
C VAL A 68 -3.68 -22.49 16.45
N GLN A 69 -4.31 -23.54 15.88
CA GLN A 69 -4.49 -23.66 14.44
C GLN A 69 -5.32 -22.51 13.85
N ALA A 70 -6.36 -22.07 14.56
CA ALA A 70 -7.23 -21.00 14.11
C ALA A 70 -6.58 -19.59 14.22
N ALA A 71 -5.74 -19.37 15.23
CA ALA A 71 -5.09 -18.08 15.47
C ALA A 71 -3.82 -17.84 14.64
N THR A 72 -3.14 -18.91 14.21
CA THR A 72 -1.86 -18.82 13.49
C THR A 72 -1.95 -17.99 12.20
N PRO A 73 -2.95 -18.18 11.31
CA PRO A 73 -3.06 -17.38 10.08
C PRO A 73 -3.24 -15.88 10.32
N TYR A 74 -3.83 -15.49 11.46
CA TYR A 74 -4.01 -14.08 11.80
C TYR A 74 -2.68 -13.42 12.22
N ALA A 75 -1.85 -14.13 12.99
CA ALA A 75 -0.51 -13.64 13.36
C ALA A 75 0.42 -13.51 12.13
N GLU A 76 0.31 -14.45 11.19
CA GLU A 76 1.00 -14.37 9.89
C GLU A 76 0.49 -13.18 9.07
N TRP A 77 -0.84 -12.99 8.98
CA TRP A 77 -1.44 -11.85 8.29
C TRP A 77 -0.97 -10.51 8.88
N LEU A 78 -0.85 -10.39 10.20
CA LEU A 78 -0.30 -9.19 10.85
C LEU A 78 1.14 -8.90 10.39
N SER A 79 1.99 -9.93 10.35
CA SER A 79 3.38 -9.81 9.92
C SER A 79 3.50 -9.42 8.44
N VAL A 80 2.68 -10.02 7.56
CA VAL A 80 2.62 -9.67 6.13
C VAL A 80 2.13 -8.23 5.95
N THR A 81 1.09 -7.83 6.70
CA THR A 81 0.53 -6.47 6.63
C THR A 81 1.53 -5.44 7.15
N ALA A 82 2.35 -5.78 8.15
CA ALA A 82 3.45 -4.93 8.61
C ALA A 82 4.45 -4.65 7.48
N ALA A 83 4.91 -5.69 6.78
CA ALA A 83 5.81 -5.55 5.64
C ALA A 83 5.19 -4.72 4.49
N GLN A 84 3.88 -4.89 4.22
CA GLN A 84 3.16 -4.07 3.24
C GLN A 84 3.08 -2.58 3.66
N ALA A 85 2.97 -2.30 4.96
CA ALA A 85 3.02 -0.94 5.48
C ALA A 85 4.43 -0.32 5.35
N GLU A 86 5.51 -1.08 5.56
CA GLU A 86 6.89 -0.61 5.29
C GLU A 86 7.12 -0.32 3.80
N GLU A 87 6.56 -1.14 2.91
CA GLU A 87 6.58 -0.89 1.47
C GLU A 87 5.86 0.43 1.15
N ALA A 88 4.68 0.66 1.71
CA ALA A 88 3.95 1.91 1.53
C ALA A 88 4.74 3.13 2.02
N ALA A 89 5.47 3.01 3.14
CA ALA A 89 6.35 4.06 3.63
C ALA A 89 7.50 4.35 2.64
N THR A 90 8.12 3.29 2.12
CA THR A 90 9.20 3.39 1.13
C THR A 90 8.71 4.08 -0.14
N GLN A 91 7.52 3.72 -0.63
CA GLN A 91 6.92 4.34 -1.80
C GLN A 91 6.52 5.81 -1.60
N ALA A 92 6.04 6.17 -0.40
CA ALA A 92 5.77 7.57 -0.07
C ALA A 92 7.06 8.40 -0.09
N ASN A 93 8.17 7.89 0.45
CA ASN A 93 9.48 8.56 0.33
C ASN A 93 9.97 8.65 -1.12
N ALA A 94 9.75 7.61 -1.94
CA ALA A 94 10.09 7.64 -3.35
C ALA A 94 9.29 8.71 -4.12
N ALA A 95 8.01 8.89 -3.80
CA ALA A 95 7.19 9.96 -4.37
C ALA A 95 7.72 11.36 -3.97
N ALA A 96 8.12 11.54 -2.71
CA ALA A 96 8.75 12.78 -2.25
C ALA A 96 10.05 13.06 -3.02
N ALA A 97 10.93 12.07 -3.14
CA ALA A 97 12.20 12.20 -3.85
C ALA A 97 12.00 12.50 -5.35
N ALA A 98 10.98 11.92 -5.98
CA ALA A 98 10.63 12.21 -7.37
C ALA A 98 10.23 13.69 -7.53
N PHE A 99 9.44 14.23 -6.62
CA PHE A 99 9.06 15.66 -6.62
C PHE A 99 10.29 16.55 -6.46
N GLU A 100 11.15 16.31 -5.46
CA GLU A 100 12.33 17.15 -5.21
C GLU A 100 13.34 17.12 -6.37
N THR A 101 13.50 15.96 -7.00
CA THR A 101 14.31 15.80 -8.22
C THR A 101 13.75 16.64 -9.36
N ALA A 102 12.43 16.60 -9.56
CA ALA A 102 11.76 17.37 -10.59
C ALA A 102 11.85 18.88 -10.32
N PHE A 103 11.59 19.28 -9.08
CA PHE A 103 11.62 20.67 -8.61
C PHE A 103 13.00 21.31 -8.80
N SER A 104 14.07 20.56 -8.49
CA SER A 104 15.45 21.03 -8.68
C SER A 104 15.94 20.99 -10.14
N SER A 105 15.26 20.24 -11.01
CA SER A 105 15.64 20.08 -12.42
C SER A 105 14.95 21.06 -13.37
N VAL A 106 13.77 21.56 -13.03
CA VAL A 106 13.07 22.56 -13.86
C VAL A 106 13.73 23.93 -13.79
N VAL A 107 13.57 24.72 -14.85
CA VAL A 107 14.14 26.07 -14.94
C VAL A 107 13.36 27.03 -14.03
N PRO A 108 14.00 27.78 -13.12
CA PRO A 108 13.28 28.71 -12.26
C PRO A 108 12.46 29.75 -13.06
N PRO A 109 11.18 30.02 -12.72
CA PRO A 109 10.34 30.97 -13.46
C PRO A 109 10.97 32.35 -13.72
N PRO A 110 11.72 32.97 -12.79
CA PRO A 110 12.39 34.25 -13.05
C PRO A 110 13.46 34.19 -14.16
N VAL A 111 14.10 33.03 -14.37
CA VAL A 111 15.11 32.84 -15.43
C VAL A 111 14.44 32.84 -16.80
N ILE A 112 13.31 32.13 -16.93
CA ILE A 112 12.50 32.11 -18.15
C ILE A 112 12.01 33.52 -18.47
N ALA A 113 11.43 34.21 -17.49
CA ALA A 113 10.93 35.57 -17.66
C ALA A 113 12.02 36.56 -18.09
N SER A 114 13.23 36.44 -17.53
CA SER A 114 14.37 37.29 -17.89
C SER A 114 14.81 37.09 -19.34
N ASN A 115 14.86 35.85 -19.82
CA ASN A 115 15.15 35.54 -21.22
C ASN A 115 14.10 36.20 -22.14
N ARG A 116 12.79 36.03 -21.84
CA ARG A 116 11.72 36.63 -22.64
C ARG A 116 11.77 38.16 -22.65
N ALA A 117 12.07 38.78 -21.51
CA ALA A 117 12.21 40.24 -21.40
C ALA A 117 13.37 40.77 -22.25
N LEU A 118 14.52 40.09 -22.22
CA LEU A 118 15.69 40.49 -22.99
C LEU A 118 15.47 40.35 -24.51
N VAL A 119 14.79 39.29 -24.96
CA VAL A 119 14.37 39.15 -26.37
C VAL A 119 13.54 40.35 -26.80
N GLN A 120 12.53 40.73 -26.01
CA GLN A 120 11.67 41.88 -26.33
C GLN A 120 12.46 43.19 -26.39
N GLN A 121 13.41 43.41 -25.49
CA GLN A 121 14.28 44.58 -25.51
C GLN A 121 15.17 44.63 -26.76
N LEU A 122 15.75 43.49 -27.15
CA LEU A 122 16.62 43.40 -28.32
C LEU A 122 15.84 43.61 -29.61
N ILE A 123 14.61 43.09 -29.71
CA ILE A 123 13.70 43.33 -30.84
C ILE A 123 13.41 44.83 -30.98
N GLN A 124 13.08 45.51 -29.89
CA GLN A 124 12.78 46.96 -29.90
C GLN A 124 13.96 47.81 -30.36
N THR A 125 15.20 47.33 -30.16
CA THR A 125 16.43 48.03 -30.54
C THR A 125 17.03 47.52 -31.86
N ASN A 126 16.42 46.54 -32.54
CA ASN A 126 16.97 45.89 -33.73
C ASN A 126 16.74 46.66 -35.05
N VAL A 127 16.79 47.99 -35.04
CA VAL A 127 16.46 48.84 -36.22
C VAL A 127 17.37 48.54 -37.42
N LEU A 128 18.64 48.24 -37.16
CA LEU A 128 19.66 47.95 -38.18
C LEU A 128 19.95 46.45 -38.34
N GLY A 129 19.18 45.57 -37.69
CA GLY A 129 19.40 44.12 -37.76
C GLY A 129 20.60 43.59 -36.96
N GLN A 130 21.34 44.46 -36.26
CA GLN A 130 22.56 44.09 -35.53
C GLN A 130 22.32 43.12 -34.36
N ASN A 131 21.13 43.14 -33.77
CA ASN A 131 20.77 42.28 -32.63
C ASN A 131 20.26 40.90 -33.04
N THR A 132 20.12 40.63 -34.34
CA THR A 132 19.51 39.38 -34.84
C THR A 132 20.22 38.13 -34.32
N GLY A 133 21.55 38.14 -34.23
CA GLY A 133 22.31 37.02 -33.68
C GLY A 133 22.06 36.79 -32.18
N ALA A 134 21.97 37.87 -31.39
CA ALA A 134 21.68 37.78 -29.96
C ALA A 134 20.24 37.31 -29.68
N ILE A 135 19.27 37.75 -30.50
CA ILE A 135 17.88 37.27 -30.43
C ILE A 135 17.84 35.76 -30.72
N ALA A 136 18.50 35.30 -31.78
CA ALA A 136 18.55 33.88 -32.13
C ALA A 136 19.18 33.03 -31.01
N GLN A 137 20.22 33.54 -30.35
CA GLN A 137 20.83 32.85 -29.21
C GLN A 137 19.87 32.71 -28.02
N LEU A 138 19.10 33.75 -27.70
CA LEU A 138 18.13 33.71 -26.61
C LEU A 138 16.92 32.82 -26.93
N GLU A 139 16.45 32.80 -28.18
CA GLU A 139 15.39 31.88 -28.61
C GLU A 139 15.89 30.41 -28.57
N SER A 140 17.16 30.15 -28.91
CA SER A 140 17.78 28.83 -28.71
C SER A 140 17.81 28.44 -27.24
N GLN A 141 18.25 29.35 -26.37
CA GLN A 141 18.26 29.11 -24.92
C GLN A 141 16.85 28.85 -24.36
N TYR A 142 15.85 29.56 -24.86
CA TYR A 142 14.45 29.29 -24.50
C TYR A 142 14.01 27.88 -24.94
N GLY A 143 14.44 27.43 -26.12
CA GLY A 143 14.26 26.05 -26.57
C GLY A 143 14.92 25.02 -25.63
N GLU A 144 16.10 25.33 -25.09
CA GLU A 144 16.75 24.51 -24.07
C GLU A 144 15.95 24.46 -22.76
N PHE A 145 15.40 25.60 -22.32
CA PHE A 145 14.52 25.63 -21.14
C PHE A 145 13.29 24.75 -21.32
N TRP A 146 12.67 24.82 -22.50
CA TRP A 146 11.52 23.97 -22.84
C TRP A 146 11.90 22.49 -22.76
N ALA A 147 12.99 22.09 -23.42
CA ALA A 147 13.43 20.71 -23.43
C ALA A 147 13.79 20.18 -22.02
N GLN A 148 14.45 21.01 -21.20
CA GLN A 148 14.82 20.67 -19.82
C GLN A 148 13.58 20.46 -18.95
N ASP A 149 12.62 21.39 -18.98
CA ASP A 149 11.38 21.27 -18.22
C ASP A 149 10.56 20.04 -18.64
N ALA A 150 10.46 19.78 -19.95
CA ALA A 150 9.76 18.61 -20.46
C ALA A 150 10.43 17.32 -19.97
N ALA A 151 11.77 17.23 -20.08
CA ALA A 151 12.53 16.07 -19.60
C ALA A 151 12.36 15.84 -18.09
N ALA A 152 12.42 16.92 -17.29
CA ALA A 152 12.18 16.85 -15.85
C ALA A 152 10.78 16.32 -15.53
N MET A 153 9.75 16.79 -16.23
CA MET A 153 8.37 16.35 -16.00
C MET A 153 8.08 14.92 -16.48
N TYR A 154 8.67 14.48 -17.59
CA TYR A 154 8.58 13.06 -17.99
C TYR A 154 9.29 12.14 -16.98
N GLY A 155 10.47 12.54 -16.49
CA GLY A 155 11.17 11.83 -15.43
C GLY A 155 10.34 11.77 -14.14
N TYR A 156 9.70 12.88 -13.77
CA TYR A 156 8.80 12.94 -12.63
C TYR A 156 7.60 12.01 -12.78
N ALA A 157 6.96 12.01 -13.96
CA ALA A 157 5.82 11.13 -14.25
C ALA A 157 6.20 9.65 -14.17
N GLY A 158 7.36 9.27 -14.73
CA GLY A 158 7.84 7.88 -14.69
C GLY A 158 8.17 7.40 -13.27
N GLN A 159 8.85 8.24 -12.49
CA GLN A 159 9.17 7.93 -11.09
C GLN A 159 7.90 7.88 -10.23
N SER A 160 7.01 8.85 -10.38
CA SER A 160 5.72 8.87 -9.66
C SER A 160 4.85 7.66 -10.00
N ALA A 161 4.78 7.28 -11.28
CA ALA A 161 4.04 6.07 -11.69
C ALA A 161 4.59 4.81 -11.03
N SER A 162 5.92 4.71 -10.87
CA SER A 162 6.55 3.60 -10.15
C SER A 162 6.25 3.67 -8.65
N ALA A 163 6.29 4.86 -8.05
CA ALA A 163 6.00 5.06 -6.63
C ALA A 163 4.55 4.71 -6.27
N THR A 164 3.59 4.79 -7.20
CA THR A 164 2.20 4.37 -6.93
C THR A 164 2.00 2.85 -6.85
N LYS A 165 3.02 2.05 -7.16
CA LYS A 165 2.93 0.58 -7.12
C LYS A 165 3.20 0.09 -5.71
N VAL A 166 2.11 -0.12 -4.96
CA VAL A 166 2.12 -0.74 -3.63
C VAL A 166 1.39 -2.07 -3.68
N THR A 167 1.88 -3.07 -2.92
CA THR A 167 1.17 -4.34 -2.76
C THR A 167 -0.21 -4.14 -2.12
N GLN A 168 -1.24 -4.76 -2.70
CA GLN A 168 -2.60 -4.65 -2.18
C GLN A 168 -2.78 -5.41 -0.87
N PHE A 169 -3.33 -4.72 0.13
CA PHE A 169 -3.73 -5.30 1.41
C PHE A 169 -4.81 -6.37 1.23
N GLN A 170 -4.64 -7.49 1.94
CA GLN A 170 -5.63 -8.56 1.99
C GLN A 170 -6.48 -8.45 3.24
N LYS A 171 -7.74 -8.90 3.15
CA LYS A 171 -8.62 -8.97 4.32
C LYS A 171 -8.03 -9.97 5.33
N ALA A 172 -8.11 -9.62 6.62
CA ALA A 172 -7.69 -10.53 7.69
C ALA A 172 -8.48 -11.85 7.64
N PRO A 173 -7.82 -12.99 7.90
CA PRO A 173 -8.50 -14.28 8.00
C PRO A 173 -9.41 -14.31 9.23
N GLU A 174 -10.51 -15.08 9.14
CA GLU A 174 -11.40 -15.30 10.27
C GLU A 174 -10.77 -16.31 11.25
N VAL A 175 -10.70 -15.94 12.53
CA VAL A 175 -10.15 -16.78 13.60
C VAL A 175 -11.23 -17.70 14.20
N THR A 176 -12.50 -17.34 14.10
CA THR A 176 -13.61 -18.15 14.61
C THR A 176 -14.25 -18.95 13.49
N ASN A 177 -14.52 -20.24 13.72
CA ASN A 177 -15.31 -21.05 12.80
C ASN A 177 -16.82 -20.80 13.03
N PRO A 178 -17.56 -20.20 12.07
CA PRO A 178 -18.99 -19.94 12.23
C PRO A 178 -19.83 -21.22 12.40
N SER A 179 -19.35 -22.35 11.89
CA SER A 179 -20.00 -23.66 12.03
C SER A 179 -19.68 -24.38 13.34
N GLY A 180 -18.76 -23.85 14.16
CA GLY A 180 -18.26 -24.51 15.36
C GLY A 180 -19.34 -24.90 16.36
N GLN A 181 -20.33 -24.03 16.59
CA GLN A 181 -21.47 -24.33 17.49
C GLN A 181 -22.35 -25.46 16.96
N ALA A 182 -22.58 -25.51 15.65
CA ALA A 182 -23.37 -26.58 15.03
C ALA A 182 -22.62 -27.93 15.12
N THR A 183 -21.32 -27.94 14.83
CA THR A 183 -20.48 -29.13 14.98
C THR A 183 -20.42 -29.62 16.43
N GLN A 184 -20.31 -28.71 17.40
CA GLN A 184 -20.34 -29.04 18.82
C GLN A 184 -21.68 -29.67 19.22
N THR A 185 -22.80 -29.08 18.78
CA THR A 185 -24.14 -29.59 19.06
C THR A 185 -24.32 -30.99 18.48
N ALA A 186 -23.86 -31.23 17.25
CA ALA A 186 -23.89 -32.55 16.61
C ALA A 186 -23.01 -33.57 17.37
N ALA A 187 -21.83 -33.17 17.83
CA ALA A 187 -20.94 -34.04 18.60
C ALA A 187 -21.57 -34.46 19.95
N VAL A 188 -22.18 -33.52 20.68
CA VAL A 188 -22.91 -33.81 21.94
C VAL A 188 -24.10 -34.73 21.70
N THR A 189 -24.84 -34.51 20.62
CA THR A 189 -25.97 -35.36 20.23
C THR A 189 -25.51 -36.79 19.94
N ASN A 190 -24.44 -36.95 19.17
CA ASN A 190 -23.85 -38.26 18.87
C ASN A 190 -23.31 -38.96 20.11
N ALA A 191 -22.62 -38.24 21.01
CA ALA A 191 -22.12 -38.78 22.27
C ALA A 191 -23.25 -39.30 23.17
N THR A 192 -24.36 -38.55 23.23
CA THR A 192 -25.57 -38.96 23.98
C THR A 192 -26.20 -40.19 23.34
N ALA A 193 -26.36 -40.19 22.01
CA ALA A 193 -26.97 -41.29 21.27
C ALA A 193 -26.18 -42.61 21.35
N ASN A 194 -24.85 -42.52 21.51
CA ASN A 194 -23.92 -43.63 21.64
C ASN A 194 -23.49 -43.90 23.10
N SER A 195 -24.13 -43.27 24.08
CA SER A 195 -23.81 -43.51 25.48
C SER A 195 -24.14 -44.97 25.85
N THR A 196 -23.38 -45.56 26.78
CA THR A 196 -23.62 -46.94 27.24
C THR A 196 -25.05 -47.11 27.74
N ALA A 197 -25.58 -46.15 28.50
CA ALA A 197 -26.96 -46.18 28.99
C ALA A 197 -27.99 -46.21 27.84
N THR A 198 -27.81 -45.37 26.82
CA THR A 198 -28.69 -45.33 25.64
C THR A 198 -28.57 -46.60 24.80
N ASN A 199 -27.35 -47.11 24.61
CA ASN A 199 -27.11 -48.33 23.84
C ASN A 199 -27.65 -49.59 24.56
N THR A 200 -27.51 -49.67 25.88
CA THR A 200 -28.05 -50.78 26.70
C THR A 200 -29.58 -50.76 26.66
N THR A 201 -30.17 -49.56 26.74
CA THR A 201 -31.63 -49.39 26.60
C THR A 201 -32.12 -49.84 25.21
N LYS A 202 -31.41 -49.46 24.14
CA LYS A 202 -31.73 -49.90 22.77
C LYS A 202 -31.63 -51.42 22.61
N THR A 203 -30.59 -52.05 23.16
CA THR A 203 -30.42 -53.51 23.09
C THR A 203 -31.50 -54.25 23.89
N LEU A 204 -31.81 -53.78 25.10
CA LEU A 204 -32.91 -54.34 25.91
C LEU A 204 -34.27 -54.17 25.23
N GLN A 205 -34.53 -53.04 24.57
CA GLN A 205 -35.74 -52.83 23.76
C GLN A 205 -35.80 -53.77 22.55
N SER A 206 -34.67 -54.02 21.87
CA SER A 206 -34.62 -54.98 20.76
C SER A 206 -34.82 -56.44 21.21
N LEU A 207 -34.40 -56.78 22.44
CA LEU A 207 -34.60 -58.12 23.03
C LEU A 207 -36.04 -58.31 23.55
N ALA A 208 -36.73 -57.22 23.87
CA ALA A 208 -38.14 -57.23 24.30
C ALA A 208 -39.13 -57.13 23.14
N GLN A 209 -38.68 -56.89 21.90
CA GLN A 209 -39.54 -56.95 20.73
C GLN A 209 -39.88 -58.43 20.41
N PRO A 210 -41.18 -58.78 20.32
CA PRO A 210 -41.57 -60.15 19.98
C PRO A 210 -41.03 -60.49 18.59
N ALA A 211 -40.48 -61.70 18.44
CA ALA A 211 -40.10 -62.20 17.13
C ALA A 211 -41.31 -62.10 16.21
N ALA A 212 -41.20 -61.33 15.12
CA ALA A 212 -42.23 -61.29 14.09
C ALA A 212 -42.31 -62.70 13.49
N THR A 213 -43.28 -63.48 13.95
CA THR A 213 -43.61 -64.78 13.39
C THR A 213 -44.09 -64.57 11.97
N SER A 214 -43.38 -65.17 11.01
CA SER A 214 -43.76 -65.24 9.59
C SER A 214 -45.04 -66.03 9.37
#